data_AF-A0A2S9FPA7-F1
#
_entry.id   AF-A0A2S9FPA7-F1
#
_cell.length_a   1.000
_cell.length_b   1.000
_cell.length_c   1.000
_cell.angle_alpha   90.00
_cell.angle_beta   90.00
_cell.angle_gamma   90.00
#
_symmetry.space_group_name_H-M   'P 1'
#
loop_
_entity.id
_entity.type
_entity.pdbx_description
1 polymer ?
#
loop_
_entity_poly.entity_id
_entity_poly.type
_entity_poly.pdbx_seq_one_letter_code
_entity_poly.pdbx_strand_id
1 'polypeptide(L)' 'ALDGPAQSCCPPQGPDPAVNQALKGGSHLCAPEYCHRYRPAARSPQSQDSATTHIGFRCVA' A
#
# COMPACT_ATOMS: atom_id res chain seq x y z
N ALA A 1 5.72 38.66 -10.08
CA ALA A 1 4.92 37.42 -10.03
C ALA A 1 5.90 36.26 -10.03
N LEU A 2 6.25 35.76 -8.85
CA LEU A 2 7.12 34.59 -8.67
C LEU A 2 6.51 33.76 -7.54
N ASP A 3 5.43 33.05 -7.84
CA ASP A 3 4.85 32.05 -6.94
C ASP A 3 5.08 30.69 -7.61
N GLY A 4 6.31 30.19 -7.48
CA GLY A 4 6.68 28.82 -7.83
C GLY A 4 6.71 28.00 -6.55
N PRO A 5 6.29 26.72 -6.57
CA PRO A 5 6.19 25.93 -5.35
C PRO A 5 7.58 25.77 -4.74
N ALA A 6 7.78 26.38 -3.57
CA ALA A 6 9.00 26.20 -2.78
C ALA A 6 9.11 24.73 -2.39
N GLN A 7 10.09 24.02 -2.95
CA GLN A 7 10.45 22.68 -2.49
C GLN A 7 10.87 22.80 -1.02
N SER A 8 10.04 22.31 -0.11
CA SER A 8 10.33 22.33 1.32
C SER A 8 11.50 21.38 1.63
N CYS A 9 12.34 21.78 2.57
CA CYS A 9 13.48 20.96 3.05
C CYS A 9 13.04 19.75 3.89
N CYS A 10 11.75 19.65 4.22
CA CYS A 10 11.19 18.59 5.03
C CYS A 10 10.60 17.49 4.12
N PRO A 11 10.77 16.20 4.45
CA PRO A 11 10.16 15.12 3.70
C PRO A 11 8.63 15.26 3.70
N PRO A 12 7.95 14.73 2.66
CA PRO A 12 6.50 14.78 2.58
C PRO A 12 5.87 14.20 3.86
N GLN A 13 4.85 14.90 4.34
CA GLN A 13 4.22 14.68 5.64
C GLN A 13 3.34 13.43 5.61
N GLY A 14 3.93 12.27 5.95
CA GLY A 14 3.19 11.05 6.24
C GLY A 14 2.62 10.31 5.02
N PRO A 15 1.84 9.24 5.26
CA PRO A 15 1.26 8.43 4.20
C PRO A 15 0.17 9.20 3.43
N ASP A 16 0.22 9.15 2.10
CA ASP A 16 -0.77 9.82 1.23
C ASP A 16 -1.93 8.84 0.89
N PRO A 17 -3.17 9.15 1.29
CA PRO A 17 -4.34 8.31 0.97
C PRO A 17 -4.66 8.23 -0.53
N ALA A 18 -4.20 9.17 -1.36
CA ALA A 18 -4.35 9.11 -2.81
C ALA A 18 -3.39 8.11 -3.47
N VAL A 19 -2.33 7.68 -2.76
CA VAL A 19 -1.33 6.74 -3.27
C VAL A 19 -1.66 5.32 -2.81
N ASN A 20 -1.82 4.42 -3.77
CA ASN A 20 -2.06 3.00 -3.53
C ASN A 20 -0.79 2.17 -3.72
N GLN A 21 -0.46 1.35 -2.72
CA GLN A 21 0.59 0.34 -2.78
C GLN A 21 0.05 -1.04 -3.18
N ALA A 22 0.89 -1.84 -3.84
CA ALA A 22 0.52 -3.18 -4.28
C ALA A 22 0.73 -4.21 -3.18
N LEU A 23 -0.34 -4.84 -2.73
CA LEU A 23 -0.32 -5.97 -1.81
C LEU A 23 -0.25 -7.30 -2.55
N LYS A 24 0.46 -8.25 -1.94
CA LYS A 24 0.74 -9.58 -2.48
C LYS A 24 0.65 -10.66 -1.41
N GLY A 25 0.34 -11.88 -1.83
CA GLY A 25 0.40 -13.10 -1.00
C GLY A 25 -0.93 -13.51 -0.36
N GLY A 26 -1.92 -12.62 -0.30
CA GLY A 26 -3.16 -12.88 0.43
C GLY A 26 -2.94 -12.89 1.95
N SER A 27 -3.95 -13.31 2.70
CA SER A 27 -3.89 -13.40 4.16
C SER A 27 -4.58 -14.67 4.66
N HIS A 28 -4.54 -14.91 5.98
CA HIS A 28 -5.21 -16.04 6.62
C HIS A 28 -6.74 -16.03 6.45
N LEU A 29 -7.31 -14.93 5.99
CA LEU A 29 -8.75 -14.86 5.73
C LEU A 29 -9.10 -15.56 4.42
N CYS A 30 -8.21 -15.56 3.42
CA CYS A 30 -8.52 -15.99 2.05
C CYS A 30 -9.00 -17.45 1.97
N ALA A 31 -10.07 -17.69 1.19
CA ALA A 31 -10.62 -19.02 0.95
C ALA A 31 -11.12 -19.17 -0.51
N PRO A 32 -11.18 -20.41 -1.05
CA PRO A 32 -11.60 -20.68 -2.43
C PRO A 32 -13.00 -20.16 -2.79
N GLU A 33 -13.87 -19.95 -1.82
CA GLU A 33 -15.26 -19.58 -2.07
C GLU A 33 -15.43 -18.07 -2.29
N TYR A 34 -14.45 -17.26 -1.87
CA TYR A 34 -14.61 -15.79 -1.87
C TYR A 34 -13.36 -15.01 -2.28
N CYS A 35 -12.15 -15.51 -1.96
CA CYS A 35 -10.92 -14.77 -2.18
C CYS A 35 -9.77 -15.67 -2.60
N HIS A 36 -9.47 -15.63 -3.90
CA HIS A 36 -8.36 -16.36 -4.51
C HIS A 36 -7.03 -15.59 -4.52
N ARG A 37 -6.86 -14.58 -3.65
CA ARG A 37 -5.69 -13.68 -3.68
C ARG A 37 -4.41 -14.28 -3.08
N TYR A 38 -4.50 -15.49 -2.53
CA TYR A 38 -3.34 -16.29 -2.13
C TYR A 38 -2.48 -16.75 -3.33
N ARG A 39 -3.02 -16.67 -4.57
CA ARG A 39 -2.28 -17.07 -5.78
C ARG A 39 -1.10 -16.11 -6.05
N PRO A 40 0.09 -16.61 -6.45
CA PRO A 40 1.26 -15.78 -6.71
C PRO A 40 1.05 -14.63 -7.70
N ALA A 41 0.14 -14.78 -8.67
CA ALA A 41 -0.17 -13.73 -9.64
C ALA A 41 -1.09 -12.62 -9.10
N ALA A 42 -1.92 -12.90 -8.08
CA ALA A 42 -2.93 -11.97 -7.59
C ALA A 42 -2.32 -10.73 -6.91
N ARG A 43 -2.86 -9.53 -7.18
CA ARG A 43 -2.43 -8.24 -6.63
C ARG A 43 -3.66 -7.46 -6.15
N SER A 44 -3.52 -6.69 -5.08
CA SER A 44 -4.57 -5.78 -4.60
C SER A 44 -3.99 -4.39 -4.31
N PRO A 45 -4.68 -3.31 -4.63
CA PRO A 45 -4.29 -1.97 -4.18
C PRO A 45 -4.69 -1.76 -2.72
N GLN A 46 -3.88 -1.01 -1.97
CA GLN A 46 -4.24 -0.46 -0.65
C GLN A 46 -3.60 0.90 -0.45
N SER A 47 -4.34 1.84 0.13
CA SER A 47 -3.82 3.18 0.42
C SER A 47 -2.69 3.12 1.44
N GLN A 48 -1.76 4.08 1.38
CA GLN A 48 -0.57 4.07 2.23
C GLN A 48 -0.88 4.24 3.73
N ASP A 49 -1.99 4.89 4.05
CA ASP A 49 -2.47 5.17 5.41
C ASP A 49 -3.33 4.03 6.00
N SER A 50 -3.73 3.06 5.17
CA SER A 50 -4.56 1.94 5.61
C SER A 50 -3.75 0.86 6.33
N ALA A 51 -4.12 0.58 7.58
CA ALA A 51 -3.59 -0.51 8.39
C ALA A 51 -4.70 -1.51 8.74
N THR A 52 -4.41 -2.80 8.61
CA THR A 52 -5.31 -3.89 9.04
C THR A 52 -4.52 -4.99 9.73
N THR A 53 -5.20 -5.85 10.49
CA THR A 53 -4.57 -6.94 11.25
C THR A 53 -3.99 -8.07 10.41
N HIS A 54 -4.29 -8.10 9.10
CA HIS A 54 -3.96 -9.22 8.21
C HIS A 54 -3.07 -8.79 7.03
N ILE A 55 -2.48 -7.59 7.11
CA ILE A 55 -1.60 -7.01 6.10
C ILE A 55 -0.28 -6.61 6.76
N GLY A 56 0.83 -7.09 6.20
CA GLY A 56 2.18 -6.79 6.67
C GLY A 56 3.14 -6.71 5.49
N PHE A 57 4.44 -6.58 5.78
CA PHE A 57 5.49 -6.46 4.76
C PHE A 57 6.70 -7.33 5.11
N ARG A 58 7.55 -7.57 4.10
CA ARG A 58 8.88 -8.16 4.28
C ARG A 58 9.90 -7.27 3.59
N CYS A 59 11.08 -7.13 4.19
CA CYS A 59 12.19 -6.42 3.56
C CYS A 59 12.87 -7.32 2.52
N VAL A 60 13.57 -6.67 1.59
CA VAL A 60 14.48 -7.30 0.63
C VAL A 60 15.76 -6.45 0.59
N ALA A 61 16.90 -7.10 0.38
CA ALA A 61 18.20 -6.45 0.23
C ALA A 61 18.52 -6.20 -1.25
#